data_AF-A0A7K7AFF0-F1
#
_entry.id   AF-A0A7K7AFF0-F1
#
_cell.length_a   1.000
_cell.length_b   1.000
_cell.length_c   1.000
_cell.angle_alpha   90.00
_cell.angle_beta   90.00
_cell.angle_gamma   90.00
#
_symmetry.space_group_name_H-M   'P 1'
#
loop_
_entity.id
_entity.type
_entity.pdbx_description
1 polymer ?
#
loop_
_entity_poly.entity_id
_entity_poly.type
_entity_poly.pdbx_seq_one_letter_code
_entity_poly.pdbx_strand_id
1 'polypeptide(L)' 'AARCPTGRPVPAVCTGTDMKLLRPASAESHYETLRHLYEGCRVVQGNLELTYLPPDADTAFLR' A
#
# COMPACT_ATOMS: atom_id res chain seq x y z
N ALA A 1 14.34 4.05 14.75
CA ALA A 1 13.88 2.81 14.09
C ALA A 1 13.69 1.72 15.13
N ALA A 2 12.51 1.12 15.20
CA ALA A 2 12.26 -0.02 16.07
C ALA A 2 13.09 -1.23 15.62
N ARG A 3 13.58 -2.03 16.58
CA ARG A 3 14.35 -3.26 16.33
C ARG A 3 13.60 -4.44 16.93
N CYS A 4 13.58 -5.56 16.22
CA CYS A 4 13.08 -6.84 16.73
C CYS A 4 14.03 -7.38 17.83
N PRO A 5 13.59 -8.26 18.75
CA PRO A 5 14.47 -8.94 19.72
C PRO A 5 15.74 -9.58 19.12
N THR A 6 15.72 -9.91 17.83
CA THR A 6 16.87 -10.45 17.07
C THR A 6 17.84 -9.37 16.56
N GLY A 7 17.63 -8.10 16.90
CA GLY A 7 18.42 -6.96 16.44
C GLY A 7 18.15 -6.52 15.00
N ARG A 8 17.28 -7.23 14.28
CA ARG A 8 16.90 -6.89 12.89
C ARG A 8 16.03 -5.62 12.86
N PRO A 9 16.26 -4.68 11.92
CA PRO A 9 15.37 -3.55 11.73
C PRO A 9 13.95 -4.06 11.47
N VAL A 10 12.97 -3.50 12.19
CA VAL A 10 11.57 -3.82 11.96
C VAL A 10 11.24 -3.34 10.55
N PRO A 11 10.75 -4.22 9.65
CA PRO A 11 10.35 -3.81 8.33
C PRO A 11 9.25 -2.75 8.44
N ALA A 12 9.20 -1.81 7.50
CA ALA A 12 8.07 -0.89 7.41
C ALA A 12 6.80 -1.71 7.15
N VAL A 13 5.82 -1.58 8.04
CA VAL A 13 4.55 -2.32 7.99
C VAL A 13 3.41 -1.36 7.68
N CYS A 14 2.49 -1.78 6.82
CA CYS A 14 1.24 -1.08 6.52
C CYS A 14 0.05 -2.04 6.68
N THR A 15 -1.13 -1.53 7.04
CA THR A 15 -2.30 -2.37 7.38
C THR A 15 -2.99 -2.97 6.14
N GLY A 16 -2.81 -2.40 4.94
CA GLY A 16 -3.58 -2.79 3.76
C GLY A 16 -5.05 -2.37 3.83
N THR A 17 -5.88 -2.94 2.96
CA THR A 17 -7.31 -2.57 2.80
C THR A 17 -8.23 -3.79 2.74
N ASP A 18 -9.55 -3.58 2.91
CA ASP A 18 -10.62 -4.59 2.71
C ASP A 18 -11.81 -3.97 1.95
N MET A 19 -11.49 -3.30 0.84
CA MET A 19 -12.45 -2.61 -0.03
C MET A 19 -12.88 -3.48 -1.21
N LYS A 20 -12.15 -4.58 -1.48
CA LYS A 20 -12.45 -5.55 -2.55
C LYS A 20 -12.60 -4.84 -3.90
N LEU A 21 -13.79 -4.90 -4.50
CA LEU A 21 -14.13 -4.24 -5.77
C LEU A 21 -15.05 -3.03 -5.58
N LEU A 22 -15.16 -2.49 -4.36
CA LEU A 22 -15.95 -1.28 -4.12
C LEU A 22 -15.38 -0.14 -4.96
N ARG A 23 -16.22 0.44 -5.82
CA ARG A 23 -15.79 1.47 -6.74
C ARG A 23 -15.48 2.77 -5.99
N PRO A 24 -14.27 3.33 -6.11
CA PRO A 24 -13.92 4.61 -5.52
C PRO A 24 -14.64 5.77 -6.22
N ALA A 25 -14.74 6.91 -5.54
CA ALA A 25 -15.38 8.11 -6.09
C ALA A 25 -14.62 8.70 -7.29
N SER A 26 -13.28 8.62 -7.29
CA SER A 26 -12.40 9.04 -8.39
C SER A 26 -11.21 8.09 -8.48
N ALA A 27 -10.75 7.82 -9.70
CA ALA A 27 -9.59 6.95 -9.96
C ALA A 27 -8.28 7.62 -9.51
N GLU A 28 -8.15 8.93 -9.71
CA GLU A 28 -7.01 9.74 -9.33
C GLU A 28 -6.86 9.79 -7.80
N SER A 29 -7.97 10.07 -7.09
CA SER A 29 -7.97 10.07 -5.62
C SER A 29 -7.67 8.68 -5.05
N HIS A 30 -8.14 7.62 -5.71
CA HIS A 30 -7.87 6.25 -5.32
C HIS A 30 -6.39 5.90 -5.48
N TYR A 31 -5.77 6.27 -6.60
CA TYR A 31 -4.33 6.10 -6.82
C TYR A 31 -3.49 6.79 -5.75
N GLU A 32 -3.78 8.06 -5.43
CA GLU A 32 -3.03 8.80 -4.39
C GLU A 32 -3.17 8.15 -3.01
N THR A 33 -4.37 7.65 -2.69
CA THR A 33 -4.60 6.89 -1.45
C THR A 33 -3.72 5.64 -1.40
N LEU A 34 -3.63 4.91 -2.51
CA LEU A 34 -2.88 3.65 -2.62
C LEU A 34 -1.37 3.94 -2.50
N ARG A 35 -0.89 4.99 -3.19
CA ARG A 35 0.48 5.46 -3.09
C ARG A 35 0.84 5.81 -1.65
N HIS A 36 0.01 6.61 -0.97
CA HIS A 36 0.26 6.97 0.44
C HIS A 36 0.25 5.79 1.40
N LEU A 37 -0.62 4.79 1.18
CA LEU A 37 -0.71 3.62 2.05
C LEU A 37 0.50 2.68 1.91
N TYR A 38 1.01 2.52 0.69
CA TYR A 38 1.99 1.48 0.38
C TYR A 38 3.40 2.02 0.11
N GLU A 39 3.61 3.33 -0.04
CA GLU A 39 4.94 3.91 -0.25
C GLU A 39 5.90 3.56 0.89
N GLY A 40 6.98 2.86 0.54
CA GLY A 40 7.98 2.39 1.49
C GLY A 40 7.52 1.23 2.39
N CYS A 41 6.32 0.68 2.16
CA CYS A 41 5.84 -0.48 2.90
C CYS A 41 6.54 -1.76 2.44
N ARG A 42 7.08 -2.53 3.40
CA ARG A 42 7.72 -3.82 3.14
C ARG A 42 6.84 -5.01 3.50
N VAL A 43 5.92 -4.84 4.45
CA VAL A 43 5.05 -5.90 4.93
C VAL A 43 3.63 -5.35 5.02
N VAL A 44 2.71 -5.93 4.26
CA VAL A 44 1.29 -5.62 4.36
C VAL A 44 0.66 -6.55 5.39
N GLN A 45 0.16 -5.99 6.49
CA GLN A 45 -0.63 -6.69 7.52
C GLN A 45 -2.13 -6.63 7.19
N GLY A 46 -2.49 -7.24 6.07
CA GLY A 46 -3.85 -7.24 5.52
C GLY A 46 -3.80 -7.63 4.04
N ASN A 47 -4.70 -7.08 3.23
CA ASN A 47 -4.68 -7.32 1.79
C ASN A 47 -4.02 -6.16 1.04
N LEU A 48 -3.20 -6.48 0.04
CA LEU A 48 -2.76 -5.54 -0.98
C LEU A 48 -3.82 -5.52 -2.09
N GLU A 49 -4.65 -4.49 -2.11
CA GLU A 49 -5.70 -4.33 -3.13
C GLU A 49 -5.33 -3.20 -4.10
N LEU A 50 -5.10 -3.53 -5.37
CA LEU A 50 -4.80 -2.59 -6.45
C LEU A 50 -5.92 -2.66 -7.47
N THR A 51 -6.93 -1.81 -7.33
CA THR A 51 -8.14 -1.82 -8.18
C THR A 51 -8.35 -0.45 -8.81
N TYR A 52 -9.12 -0.36 -9.90
CA TYR A 52 -9.50 0.91 -10.53
C TYR A 52 -8.34 1.88 -10.84
N LEU A 53 -7.13 1.37 -11.06
CA LEU A 53 -5.96 2.17 -11.44
C LEU A 53 -6.08 2.65 -12.89
N PRO A 54 -5.68 3.90 -13.19
CA PRO A 54 -5.47 4.36 -14.55
C PRO A 54 -4.47 3.48 -15.32
N PRO A 55 -4.59 3.34 -16.65
CA PRO A 55 -3.67 2.52 -17.46
C PRO A 55 -2.19 2.91 -17.36
N ASP A 56 -1.91 4.17 -17.03
CA ASP A 56 -0.59 4.80 -16.94
C ASP A 56 -0.15 5.08 -15.50
N ALA A 57 -0.85 4.52 -14.50
CA ALA A 57 -0.53 4.70 -13.09
C ALA A 57 0.88 4.17 -12.76
N ASP A 58 1.71 5.01 -12.13
CA ASP A 58 3.04 4.61 -11.68
C ASP A 58 2.97 3.78 -10.39
N THR A 59 3.24 2.49 -10.50
CA THR A 59 3.24 1.58 -9.35
C THR A 59 4.63 1.37 -8.74
N ALA A 60 5.63 2.20 -9.06
CA ALA A 60 6.99 2.06 -8.52
C ALA A 60 7.08 2.20 -7.00
N PHE A 61 6.07 2.79 -6.35
CA PHE A 61 5.98 2.87 -4.89
C PHE A 61 5.78 1.51 -4.20
N LEU A 62 5.46 0.45 -4.95
CA LEU A 62 5.29 -0.92 -4.46
C LEU A 62 6.60 -1.74 -4.39
N ARG A 63 7.75 -1.14 -4.72
CA ARG A 63 9.06 -1.80 -4.73
C ARG A 63 9.57 -2.17 -3.33
#